data_AF-A0A0G3EBJ4-F1
#
_entry.id   AF-A0A0G3EBJ4-F1
#
_cell.length_a   1.000
_cell.length_b   1.000
_cell.length_c   1.000
_cell.angle_alpha   90.00
_cell.angle_beta   90.00
_cell.angle_gamma   90.00
#
_symmetry.space_group_name_H-M   'P 1'
#
loop_
_entity.id
_entity.type
_entity.pdbx_description
1 polymer ?
#
loop_
_entity_poly.entity_id
_entity_poly.type
_entity_poly.pdbx_seq_one_letter_code
_entity_poly.pdbx_strand_id
1 'polypeptide(L)' 'MKVRRKMRKKPMRRPIKSARERRRRLKDQRRRLVELGMSEEDVARLNNAEIRERLRRPAEVEKQAGS' A
#
# COMPACT_ATOMS: atom_id res chain seq x y z
N MET A 1 5.60 11.20 -36.06
CA MET A 1 5.79 12.44 -35.25
C MET A 1 7.08 12.31 -34.44
N LYS A 2 8.14 13.09 -34.74
CA LYS A 2 9.40 13.02 -33.96
C LYS A 2 9.23 13.77 -32.63
N VAL A 3 9.30 13.05 -31.51
CA VAL A 3 9.19 13.62 -30.16
C VAL A 3 10.39 14.55 -29.90
N ARG A 4 10.16 15.87 -29.84
CA ARG A 4 11.18 16.89 -29.56
C ARG A 4 11.91 16.59 -28.23
N ARG A 5 13.22 16.85 -28.16
CA ARG A 5 14.08 16.64 -26.97
C ARG A 5 13.53 17.28 -25.69
N LYS A 6 12.78 18.39 -25.80
CA LYS A 6 12.08 19.09 -24.69
C LYS A 6 10.94 18.28 -24.06
N MET A 7 10.27 17.41 -24.83
CA MET A 7 9.22 16.50 -24.36
C MET A 7 9.77 15.24 -23.69
N ARG A 8 11.09 14.99 -23.74
CA ARG A 8 11.73 13.90 -22.96
C ARG A 8 11.96 14.27 -21.50
N LYS A 9 12.06 15.57 -21.17
CA LYS A 9 12.42 16.04 -19.82
C LYS A 9 11.25 16.06 -18.83
N LYS A 10 10.00 16.02 -19.31
CA LYS A 10 8.80 15.99 -18.48
C LYS A 10 7.92 14.84 -18.96
N PRO A 11 7.38 14.00 -18.06
CA PRO A 11 6.49 12.92 -18.45
C PRO A 11 5.22 13.53 -19.06
N MET A 12 4.82 13.00 -20.22
CA MET A 12 3.64 13.48 -20.96
C MET A 12 2.32 13.26 -20.19
N ARG A 13 2.32 12.31 -19.24
CA ARG A 13 1.21 12.01 -18.34
C ARG A 13 1.66 12.16 -16.90
N ARG A 14 0.71 12.44 -16.00
CA ARG A 14 0.96 12.44 -14.56
C ARG A 14 1.59 11.10 -14.14
N PRO A 15 2.74 11.10 -13.43
CA PRO A 15 3.32 9.87 -12.91
C PRO A 15 2.35 9.15 -11.99
N ILE A 16 2.17 7.85 -12.22
CA ILE A 16 1.40 6.97 -11.36
C ILE A 16 2.35 5.86 -10.90
N LYS A 17 2.14 5.36 -9.69
CA LYS A 17 2.88 4.22 -9.15
C LYS A 17 2.81 3.03 -10.11
N SER A 18 3.98 2.50 -10.44
CA SER A 18 4.14 1.25 -11.20
C SER A 18 3.52 0.07 -10.45
N ALA A 19 3.25 -1.03 -11.18
CA ALA A 19 2.74 -2.26 -10.57
C ALA A 19 3.67 -2.79 -9.46
N ARG A 20 4.99 -2.63 -9.62
CA ARG A 20 5.99 -3.03 -8.61
C ARG A 20 5.87 -2.20 -7.34
N GLU A 21 5.76 -0.88 -7.46
CA GLU A 21 5.62 0.02 -6.30
C GLU A 21 4.28 -0.18 -5.57
N ARG A 22 3.21 -0.50 -6.32
CA ARG A 22 1.93 -0.89 -5.72
C ARG A 22 2.05 -2.17 -4.91
N ARG A 23 2.73 -3.20 -5.44
CA ARG A 23 3.00 -4.46 -4.73
C ARG A 23 3.87 -4.25 -3.49
N ARG A 24 4.94 -3.46 -3.59
CA ARG A 24 5.78 -3.10 -2.43
C ARG A 24 4.96 -2.42 -1.32
N ARG A 25 4.14 -1.43 -1.69
CA ARG A 25 3.23 -0.76 -0.74
C ARG A 25 2.34 -1.74 -0.01
N LEU A 26 1.70 -2.67 -0.72
CA LEU A 26 0.83 -3.67 -0.08
C LEU A 26 1.62 -4.56 0.88
N LYS A 27 2.83 -4.98 0.51
CA LYS A 27 3.72 -5.74 1.40
C LYS A 27 4.06 -4.97 2.67
N ASP A 28 4.42 -3.69 2.55
CA ASP A 28 4.73 -2.84 3.69
C ASP A 28 3.49 -2.60 4.57
N GLN A 29 2.32 -2.45 3.96
CA GLN A 29 1.05 -2.29 4.68
C GLN A 29 0.69 -3.54 5.49
N ARG A 30 0.86 -4.73 4.92
CA ARG A 30 0.68 -6.00 5.64
C ARG A 30 1.66 -6.12 6.81
N ARG A 31 2.94 -5.80 6.58
CA ARG A 31 3.95 -5.81 7.65
C ARG A 31 3.57 -4.91 8.81
N ARG A 32 3.07 -3.70 8.53
CA ARG A 32 2.61 -2.77 9.58
C ARG A 32 1.44 -3.32 10.39
N LEU A 33 0.49 -4.03 9.77
CA LEU A 33 -0.61 -4.65 10.51
C LEU A 33 -0.10 -5.74 11.46
N VAL A 34 0.91 -6.49 11.04
CA VAL A 34 1.58 -7.48 11.90
C VAL A 34 2.34 -6.81 13.03
N GLU A 35 3.06 -5.72 12.76
CA GLU A 35 3.74 -4.90 13.77
C GLU A 35 2.74 -4.32 14.81
N LEU A 36 1.49 -4.07 14.41
CA LEU A 36 0.39 -3.63 15.30
C LEU A 36 -0.27 -4.78 16.09
N GLY A 37 0.14 -6.03 15.88
CA GLY A 37 -0.31 -7.20 16.64
C GLY A 37 -1.27 -8.14 15.91
N MET A 38 -1.68 -7.87 14.66
CA MET A 38 -2.48 -8.84 13.91
C MET A 38 -1.64 -10.07 13.49
N SER A 39 -2.24 -11.25 13.52
CA SER A 39 -1.57 -12.47 13.02
C SER A 39 -1.34 -12.41 11.50
N GLU A 40 -0.30 -13.08 11.02
CA GLU A 40 -0.01 -13.14 9.58
C GLU A 40 -1.12 -13.84 8.79
N GLU A 41 -1.80 -14.82 9.40
CA GLU A 41 -2.93 -15.54 8.80
C GLU A 41 -4.13 -14.62 8.60
N ASP A 42 -4.46 -13.81 9.61
CA ASP A 42 -5.59 -12.88 9.52
C ASP A 42 -5.31 -11.83 8.47
N VAL A 43 -4.10 -11.28 8.44
CA VAL A 43 -3.68 -10.30 7.42
C VAL A 43 -3.70 -10.91 6.01
N ALA A 44 -3.42 -12.22 5.86
CA ALA A 44 -3.49 -12.91 4.58
C ALA A 44 -4.92 -13.08 4.05
N ARG A 45 -5.90 -13.21 4.95
CA ARG A 45 -7.34 -13.31 4.61
C ARG A 45 -7.94 -11.96 4.18
N LEU A 46 -7.28 -10.83 4.48
CA LEU A 46 -7.79 -9.49 4.19
C LEU A 46 -7.67 -9.07 2.72
N ASN A 47 -8.69 -8.36 2.26
CA ASN A 47 -8.66 -7.66 0.99
C ASN A 47 -7.82 -6.37 1.04
N ASN A 48 -7.38 -5.90 -0.12
CA ASN A 48 -6.54 -4.69 -0.23
C ASN A 48 -7.21 -3.41 0.30
N ALA A 49 -8.55 -3.33 0.25
CA ALA A 49 -9.30 -2.19 0.78
C ALA A 49 -9.30 -2.22 2.32
N GLU A 50 -9.63 -3.37 2.90
CA GLU A 50 -9.65 -3.63 4.33
C GLU A 50 -8.29 -3.39 4.99
N ILE A 51 -7.19 -3.81 4.34
CA ILE A 51 -5.82 -3.54 4.80
C ILE A 51 -5.58 -2.03 4.97
N ARG A 52 -6.07 -1.21 4.02
CA ARG A 52 -5.89 0.25 4.07
C ARG A 52 -6.78 0.90 5.10
N GLU A 53 -7.99 0.39 5.27
CA GLU A 53 -8.95 0.89 6.25
C GLU A 53 -8.46 0.66 7.68
N ARG A 54 -8.00 -0.56 7.98
CA ARG A 54 -7.42 -0.88 9.28
C ARG A 54 -6.21 0.00 9.61
N LEU A 55 -5.34 0.24 8.64
CA LEU A 55 -4.20 1.15 8.82
C LEU A 55 -4.59 2.63 9.01
N ARG A 56 -5.82 3.03 8.69
CA ARG A 56 -6.32 4.39 8.95
C ARG A 56 -6.63 4.58 10.43
N ARG A 57 -6.92 3.50 11.16
CA ARG A 57 -7.31 3.51 12.57
C ARG A 57 -6.45 2.52 13.38
N PRO A 58 -5.15 2.78 13.53
CA PRO A 58 -4.22 1.84 14.17
C PRO A 58 -4.62 1.48 15.60
N ALA A 59 -5.16 2.43 16.37
CA ALA A 59 -5.61 2.19 17.74
C ALA A 59 -6.79 1.20 17.84
N GLU A 60 -7.65 1.10 16.81
CA GLU A 60 -8.71 0.08 16.77
C GLU A 60 -8.12 -1.30 16.49
N VAL A 61 -7.09 -1.37 15.62
CA VAL A 61 -6.39 -2.61 15.29
C VAL A 61 -5.64 -3.17 16.51
N GLU A 62 -4.94 -2.31 17.25
CA GLU A 62 -4.23 -2.71 18.48
C GLU A 62 -5.18 -3.28 19.53
N LYS A 63 -6.36 -2.66 19.73
CA LYS A 63 -7.38 -3.17 20.66
C LYS A 63 -7.93 -4.52 20.23
N GLN A 64 -8.15 -4.69 18.93
CA GLN A 64 -8.70 -5.91 18.34
C GLN A 64 -7.69 -7.07 18.33
N ALA A 65 -6.39 -6.76 18.32
CA ALA A 65 -5.30 -7.73 18.44
C ALA A 65 -4.95 -8.10 19.89
N GLY A 66 -5.20 -7.19 20.84
CA GLY A 66 -4.90 -7.39 22.26
C GLY A 66 -6.04 -7.98 23.11
N SER A 67 -7.15 -8.40 22.49
CA SER A 67 -8.25 -9.14 23.15
C SER A 67 -8.19 -10.61 22.77
#